data_AF-U1PS43-F1
#
_entry.id   AF-U1PS43-F1
#
_cell.length_a   1.000
_cell.length_b   1.000
_cell.length_c   1.000
_cell.angle_alpha   90.00
_cell.angle_beta   90.00
_cell.angle_gamma   90.00
#
_symmetry.space_group_name_H-M   'P 1'
#
loop_
_entity.id
_entity.type
_entity.pdbx_description
1 polymer ?
#
loop_
_entity_poly.entity_id
_entity_poly.type
_entity_poly.pdbx_seq_one_letter_code
_entity_poly.pdbx_strand_id
1 'polypeptide(L)' 'MIGEAAKNVPNEIRQEYDDVPWSEMTRMRDKLIYGYATVELQIVWTTIQEEVPTLGAQIESVRDEIE' A
#
# COMPACT_ATOMS: atom_id res chain seq x y z
N MET A 1 0.24 -6.62 -7.57
CA MET A 1 1.17 -7.19 -6.59
C MET A 1 1.05 -6.51 -5.23
N ILE A 2 1.40 -5.23 -5.05
CA ILE A 2 1.38 -4.54 -3.72
C ILE A 2 -0.03 -4.52 -3.07
N GLY A 3 -1.03 -3.91 -3.70
CA GLY A 3 -2.38 -3.83 -3.10
C GLY A 3 -3.08 -5.17 -2.91
N GLU A 4 -2.71 -6.19 -3.69
CA GLU A 4 -3.17 -7.57 -3.51
C GLU A 4 -2.49 -8.24 -2.31
N ALA A 5 -1.19 -8.04 -2.15
CA ALA A 5 -0.45 -8.53 -0.99
C ALA A 5 -0.97 -7.88 0.31
N ALA A 6 -1.18 -6.56 0.31
CA ALA A 6 -1.75 -5.82 1.44
C ALA A 6 -3.11 -6.39 1.91
N LYS A 7 -3.95 -6.84 0.96
CA LYS A 7 -5.25 -7.46 1.27
C LYS A 7 -5.12 -8.82 1.96
N ASN A 8 -4.03 -9.53 1.71
CA ASN A 8 -3.78 -10.86 2.28
C ASN A 8 -3.03 -10.83 3.61
N VAL A 9 -2.60 -9.65 4.09
CA VAL A 9 -2.02 -9.51 5.42
C VAL A 9 -3.10 -9.81 6.48
N PRO A 10 -2.82 -10.65 7.50
CA PRO A 10 -3.75 -10.93 8.58
C PRO A 10 -4.31 -9.68 9.24
N ASN A 11 -5.55 -9.74 9.72
CA ASN A 11 -6.20 -8.58 10.35
C ASN A 11 -5.49 -8.14 11.62
N GLU A 12 -4.88 -9.08 12.33
CA GLU A 12 -4.15 -8.87 13.58
C GLU A 12 -2.93 -7.98 13.32
N ILE A 13 -2.12 -8.34 12.31
CA ILE A 13 -0.95 -7.55 11.88
C ILE A 13 -1.37 -6.17 11.37
N ARG A 14 -2.45 -6.08 10.59
CA ARG A 14 -2.93 -4.78 10.10
C ARG A 14 -3.46 -3.87 11.20
N GLN A 15 -3.93 -4.43 12.32
CA GLN A 15 -4.37 -3.67 13.49
C GLN A 15 -3.21 -3.26 14.38
N GLU A 16 -2.20 -4.14 14.51
CA GLU A 16 -0.99 -3.86 15.27
C GLU A 16 -0.12 -2.79 14.62
N TYR A 17 -0.06 -2.78 13.28
CA TYR A 17 0.70 -1.82 12.49
C TYR A 17 -0.22 -0.92 11.66
N ASP A 18 -1.09 -0.17 12.33
CA ASP A 18 -2.12 0.68 11.69
C ASP A 18 -1.56 1.96 11.03
N ASP A 19 -0.34 2.36 11.39
CA ASP A 19 0.43 3.42 10.72
C ASP A 19 0.81 3.07 9.27
N VAL A 20 0.80 1.78 8.92
CA VAL A 20 1.00 1.35 7.53
C VAL A 20 -0.34 1.47 6.79
N PRO A 21 -0.39 2.14 5.62
CA PRO A 21 -1.63 2.45 4.92
C PRO A 21 -2.22 1.26 4.15
N TRP A 22 -2.48 0.13 4.83
CA TRP A 22 -2.97 -1.14 4.24
C TRP A 22 -4.20 -0.97 3.36
N SER A 23 -5.20 -0.24 3.87
CA SER A 23 -6.47 -0.02 3.18
C SER A 23 -6.32 0.87 1.95
N GLU A 24 -5.36 1.81 1.96
CA GLU A 24 -5.08 2.67 0.81
C GLU A 24 -4.39 1.89 -0.29
N MET A 25 -3.43 1.02 0.04
CA MET A 25 -2.81 0.12 -0.92
C MET A 25 -3.82 -0.75 -1.66
N THR A 26 -4.78 -1.35 -0.93
CA THR A 26 -5.84 -2.16 -1.55
C THR A 26 -6.77 -1.30 -2.42
N ARG A 27 -7.20 -0.13 -1.92
CA ARG A 27 -8.08 0.77 -2.69
C ARG A 27 -7.41 1.35 -3.94
N MET A 28 -6.12 1.65 -3.89
CA MET A 28 -5.34 2.14 -5.02
C MET A 28 -5.29 1.10 -6.14
N ARG A 29 -5.07 -0.18 -5.79
CA ARG A 29 -5.14 -1.31 -6.74
C ARG A 29 -6.50 -1.39 -7.41
N ASP A 30 -7.59 -1.29 -6.65
CA ASP A 30 -8.94 -1.34 -7.21
C ASP A 30 -9.23 -0.16 -8.14
N LYS A 31 -8.85 1.06 -7.74
CA LYS A 31 -8.98 2.25 -8.59
C LYS A 31 -8.19 2.15 -9.90
N LEU A 32 -6.96 1.65 -9.85
CA LEU A 32 -6.13 1.50 -11.06
C LEU A 32 -6.67 0.44 -12.01
N ILE A 33 -7.24 -0.66 -11.50
CA ILE A 33 -7.78 -1.74 -12.33
C ILE A 33 -9.11 -1.34 -12.96
N TYR A 34 -10.05 -0.76 -12.18
CA TYR A 34 -11.40 -0.46 -12.65
C TYR A 34 -11.56 0.95 -13.22
N GLY A 35 -10.72 1.89 -12.81
CA GLY A 35 -10.82 3.31 -13.12
C GLY A 35 -9.71 3.83 -14.03
N TYR A 36 -8.94 2.97 -14.72
CA TYR A 36 -7.77 3.38 -15.50
C TYR A 36 -8.02 4.56 -16.47
N ALA A 37 -9.24 4.70 -16.99
CA ALA A 37 -9.62 5.79 -17.89
C ALA A 37 -9.79 7.16 -17.19
N THR A 38 -10.01 7.18 -15.88
CA THR A 38 -10.24 8.38 -15.07
C THR A 38 -9.14 8.62 -14.02
N VAL A 39 -8.12 7.76 -14.00
CA VAL A 39 -6.98 7.91 -13.11
C VAL A 39 -6.14 9.12 -13.52
N GLU A 40 -5.89 9.99 -12.55
CA GLU A 40 -4.97 11.11 -12.72
C GLU A 40 -3.52 10.65 -12.58
N LEU A 41 -2.80 10.58 -13.70
CA LEU A 41 -1.44 10.05 -13.74
C LEU A 41 -0.45 10.85 -12.89
N GLN A 42 -0.69 12.15 -12.69
CA GLN A 42 0.15 12.97 -11.81
C GLN A 42 0.10 12.46 -10.36
N ILE A 43 -1.08 12.08 -9.86
CA ILE A 43 -1.23 11.49 -8.53
C ILE A 43 -0.46 10.17 -8.47
N VAL A 44 -0.63 9.30 -9.46
CA VAL A 44 0.09 8.01 -9.50
C VAL A 44 1.61 8.22 -9.50
N TRP A 45 2.08 9.19 -10.28
CA TRP A 45 3.50 9.53 -10.36
C TRP A 45 4.04 10.02 -9.01
N THR A 46 3.34 10.94 -8.35
CA THR A 46 3.71 11.42 -7.01
C THR A 46 3.72 10.28 -5.99
N THR A 47 2.69 9.44 -5.95
CA THR A 47 2.63 8.28 -5.05
C THR A 47 3.83 7.34 -5.27
N ILE A 48 4.23 7.08 -6.51
CA ILE A 48 5.41 6.25 -6.82
C ILE A 48 6.71 6.90 -6.31
N GLN A 49 6.86 8.21 -6.45
CA GLN A 49 8.11 8.90 -6.11
C GLN A 49 8.25 9.23 -4.63
N GLU A 50 7.14 9.50 -3.93
CA GLU A 50 7.17 10.08 -2.58
C GLU A 50 6.66 9.09 -1.53
N GLU A 51 5.55 8.40 -1.81
CA GLU A 51 4.88 7.56 -0.81
C GLU A 51 5.43 6.13 -0.81
N VAL A 52 5.63 5.52 -1.98
CA VAL A 52 6.09 4.14 -2.12
C VAL A 52 7.47 3.90 -1.46
N PRO A 53 8.48 4.80 -1.56
CA PRO A 53 9.74 4.61 -0.86
C PRO A 53 9.59 4.60 0.67
N THR A 54 8.77 5.52 1.19
CA THR A 54 8.47 5.61 2.62
C THR A 54 7.77 4.35 3.11
N LEU A 55 6.78 3.88 2.35
CA LEU A 55 6.07 2.64 2.60
C LEU A 55 7.02 1.43 2.60
N GLY A 56 7.98 1.38 1.68
CA GLY A 56 8.99 0.32 1.65
C GLY A 56 9.75 0.18 2.98
N ALA A 57 10.22 1.30 3.53
CA ALA A 57 10.90 1.32 4.82
C ALA A 57 9.99 0.89 5.98
N GLN A 58 8.71 1.31 5.98
CA GLN A 58 7.75 0.87 6.99
C GLN A 58 7.53 -0.65 6.94
N ILE A 59 7.36 -1.23 5.75
CA ILE A 59 7.16 -2.68 5.57
C ILE A 59 8.40 -3.47 6.01
N GLU A 60 9.61 -2.96 5.76
CA GLU A 60 10.84 -3.58 6.26
C GLU A 60 10.90 -3.59 7.79
N SER A 61 10.54 -2.48 8.45
CA SER A 61 10.46 -2.44 9.93
C SER A 61 9.47 -3.48 10.47
N VAL A 62 8.26 -3.55 9.89
CA VAL A 62 7.25 -4.54 10.29
C VAL A 62 7.76 -5.97 10.10
N ARG A 63 8.44 -6.26 8.99
CA ARG A 63 9.03 -7.59 8.75
C ARG A 63 10.07 -7.91 9.82
N ASP A 64 10.98 -7.00 10.09
CA ASP A 64 12.10 -7.22 11.01
C ASP A 64 11.64 -7.37 12.48
N GLU A 65 10.45 -6.86 12.83
CA GLU A 65 9.84 -7.05 14.14
C GLU A 65 9.08 -8.39 14.30
N ILE A 66 8.63 -8.98 13.18
CA ILE A 66 7.86 -10.24 13.17
C ILE A 66 8.77 -11.48 13.00
N GLU A 67 9.98 -11.32 12.44
CA GLU A 67 11.01 -12.37 12.35
C GLU A 67 11.72 -12.65 13.69
#